data_AF-A0A2T6BZW6-F1
#
_entry.id   AF-A0A2T6BZW6-F1
#
_cell.length_a   1.000
_cell.length_b   1.000
_cell.length_c   1.000
_cell.angle_alpha   90.00
_cell.angle_beta   90.00
_cell.angle_gamma   90.00
#
_symmetry.space_group_name_H-M   'P 1'
#
loop_
_entity.id
_entity.type
_entity.pdbx_description
1 polymer ?
#
loop_
_entity_poly.entity_id
_entity_poly.type
_entity_poly.pdbx_seq_one_letter_code
_entity_poly.pdbx_strand_id
1 'polypeptide(L)'
;METVNCFEPVIFSQVVTFVEKKGKETLLDAKIVTQKGTKATVFVVDSFMIAAVGSEEDTRLIVIDETHKNPTFTISVDEENHLDISAYASRIDSEEDIQQRKETWCTLVTKILK
;
A
#
# COMPACT_ATOMS: atom_id res chain seq x y z
N MET A 1 -1.67 8.36 -24.27
CA MET A 1 -1.80 8.21 -22.81
C MET A 1 -0.68 7.30 -22.36
N GLU A 2 0.30 7.81 -21.62
CA GLU A 2 1.37 6.97 -21.06
C GLU A 2 0.76 5.99 -20.04
N THR A 3 0.96 4.70 -20.28
CA THR A 3 0.66 3.63 -19.31
C THR A 3 1.69 3.74 -18.20
N VAL A 4 1.25 4.04 -16.97
CA VAL A 4 2.15 4.03 -15.81
C VAL A 4 2.51 2.58 -15.53
N ASN A 5 3.81 2.25 -15.55
CA ASN A 5 4.26 0.94 -15.15
C ASN A 5 4.22 0.84 -13.62
N CYS A 6 3.07 0.43 -13.09
CA CYS A 6 2.78 0.50 -11.67
C CYS A 6 3.64 -0.43 -10.80
N PHE A 7 4.42 -1.31 -11.40
CA PHE A 7 5.25 -2.30 -10.71
C PHE A 7 6.73 -1.92 -10.61
N GLU A 8 7.10 -0.72 -11.06
CA GLU A 8 8.47 -0.23 -10.90
C GLU A 8 8.70 0.32 -9.47
N PRO A 9 9.85 0.02 -8.83
CA PRO A 9 10.20 0.55 -7.51
C PRO A 9 10.13 2.09 -7.44
N VAL A 10 10.48 2.78 -8.53
CA VAL A 10 10.39 4.24 -8.60
C VAL A 10 8.95 4.75 -8.44
N ILE A 11 7.97 4.00 -8.94
CA ILE A 11 6.55 4.35 -8.80
C ILE A 11 6.09 4.15 -7.36
N PHE A 12 6.55 3.09 -6.70
CA PHE A 12 6.33 2.91 -5.26
C PHE A 12 6.87 4.10 -4.46
N SER A 13 8.12 4.51 -4.69
CA SER A 13 8.71 5.68 -4.02
C SER A 13 7.92 6.98 -4.27
N GLN A 14 7.39 7.16 -5.48
CA GLN A 14 6.53 8.31 -5.80
C GLN A 14 5.20 8.27 -5.02
N VAL A 15 4.57 7.09 -4.92
CA VAL A 15 3.34 6.93 -4.13
C VAL A 15 3.61 7.18 -2.65
N VAL A 16 4.68 6.62 -2.08
CA VAL A 16 5.10 6.89 -0.69
C VAL A 16 5.25 8.39 -0.46
N THR A 17 6.06 9.05 -1.30
CA THR A 17 6.29 10.50 -1.23
C THR A 17 4.98 11.30 -1.32
N PHE A 18 4.06 10.87 -2.18
CA PHE A 18 2.75 11.50 -2.31
C PHE A 18 1.94 11.35 -1.03
N VAL A 19 1.83 10.12 -0.50
CA VAL A 19 1.07 9.81 0.72
C VAL A 19 1.64 10.59 1.89
N GLU A 20 2.96 10.66 2.04
CA GLU A 20 3.60 11.45 3.10
C GLU A 20 3.31 12.95 3.01
N LYS A 21 3.27 13.50 1.79
CA LYS A 21 3.01 14.93 1.56
C LYS A 21 1.54 15.33 1.66
N LYS A 22 0.62 14.42 1.32
CA LYS A 22 -0.83 14.71 1.17
C LYS A 22 -1.70 14.02 2.20
N GLY A 23 -1.16 12.99 2.84
CA GLY A 23 -1.85 12.23 3.88
C GLY A 23 -1.88 12.96 5.21
N LYS A 24 -2.50 12.29 6.17
CA LYS A 24 -2.61 12.74 7.56
C LYS A 24 -1.90 11.74 8.47
N GLU A 25 -1.08 12.23 9.38
CA GLU A 25 -0.50 11.39 10.42
C GLU A 25 -1.60 10.85 11.34
N THR A 26 -1.52 9.55 11.64
CA THR A 26 -2.47 8.88 12.53
C THR A 26 -1.81 7.68 13.22
N LEU A 27 -2.53 7.13 14.19
CA LEU A 27 -2.19 5.87 14.84
C LEU A 27 -3.13 4.78 14.31
N LEU A 28 -2.57 3.71 13.76
CA LEU A 28 -3.36 2.58 13.28
C LEU A 28 -3.80 1.70 14.46
N ASP A 29 -5.05 1.23 14.39
CA ASP A 29 -5.64 0.33 15.40
C ASP A 29 -5.12 -1.11 15.22
N ALA A 30 -5.17 -1.91 16.29
CA ALA A 30 -4.74 -3.31 16.34
C ALA A 30 -5.47 -4.23 15.33
N LYS A 31 -6.61 -3.78 14.79
CA LYS A 31 -7.33 -4.48 13.73
C LYS A 31 -6.66 -4.37 12.37
N ILE A 32 -5.80 -3.37 12.20
CA ILE A 32 -5.14 -3.01 10.94
C ILE A 32 -3.64 -3.32 11.01
N VAL A 33 -3.03 -3.23 12.19
CA VAL A 33 -1.60 -3.49 12.43
C VAL A 33 -1.38 -4.45 13.59
N THR A 34 -0.37 -5.31 13.47
CA THR A 34 0.02 -6.26 14.52
C THR A 34 0.40 -5.57 15.84
N GLN A 35 0.99 -4.37 15.76
CA GLN A 35 1.32 -3.54 16.91
C GLN A 35 0.34 -2.37 17.01
N LYS A 36 -0.55 -2.38 17.99
CA LYS A 36 -1.47 -1.26 18.23
C LYS A 36 -0.70 0.05 18.39
N GLY A 37 -1.18 1.11 17.73
CA GLY A 37 -0.56 2.43 17.84
C GLY A 37 0.65 2.61 16.93
N THR A 38 0.81 1.76 15.90
CA THR A 38 1.77 2.04 14.82
C THR A 38 1.45 3.40 14.20
N LYS A 39 2.47 4.28 14.18
CA LYS A 39 2.40 5.57 13.49
C LYS A 39 2.38 5.31 11.99
N ALA A 40 1.49 5.99 11.30
CA ALA A 40 1.37 5.94 9.86
C ALA A 40 0.96 7.29 9.30
N THR A 41 1.35 7.57 8.07
CA THR A 41 0.74 8.63 7.28
C THR A 41 -0.29 8.00 6.35
N VAL A 42 -1.55 8.43 6.46
CA VAL A 42 -2.67 7.82 5.74
C VAL A 42 -3.24 8.76 4.69
N PHE A 43 -3.51 8.22 3.51
CA PHE A 43 -4.22 8.90 2.44
C PHE A 43 -5.38 8.04 1.95
N VAL A 44 -6.54 8.64 1.73
CA VAL A 44 -7.75 7.93 1.30
C VAL A 44 -7.99 8.17 -0.17
N VAL A 45 -8.16 7.08 -0.92
CA VAL A 45 -8.46 7.06 -2.36
C VAL A 45 -9.67 6.16 -2.56
N ASP A 46 -10.79 6.78 -2.92
CA ASP A 46 -12.09 6.11 -3.03
C ASP A 46 -12.44 5.29 -1.77
N SER A 47 -12.62 3.98 -1.90
CA SER A 47 -12.90 3.04 -0.83
C SER A 47 -11.66 2.43 -0.20
N PHE A 48 -10.46 2.95 -0.49
CA PHE A 48 -9.21 2.45 0.05
C PHE A 48 -8.51 3.50 0.90
N MET A 49 -7.97 3.07 2.04
CA MET A 49 -6.99 3.81 2.79
C MET A 49 -5.61 3.22 2.50
N ILE A 50 -4.66 4.08 2.11
CA ILE A 50 -3.26 3.73 1.95
C ILE A 50 -2.49 4.30 3.12
N ALA A 51 -1.86 3.43 3.90
CA ALA A 51 -1.08 3.79 5.07
C ALA A 51 0.41 3.55 4.82
N ALA A 52 1.20 4.62 4.80
CA ALA A 52 2.65 4.53 4.82
C ALA A 52 3.14 4.29 6.26
N VAL A 53 3.85 3.19 6.45
CA VAL A 53 4.37 2.75 7.75
C VAL A 53 5.84 2.41 7.58
N GLY A 54 6.70 2.89 8.49
CA GLY A 54 8.12 2.54 8.47
C GLY A 54 9.04 3.73 8.69
N SER A 55 10.30 3.57 8.28
CA SER A 55 11.33 4.62 8.19
C SER A 55 11.69 4.89 6.74
N GLU A 56 12.49 5.94 6.48
CA GLU A 56 12.99 6.26 5.12
C GLU A 56 13.68 5.06 4.43
N GLU A 57 14.26 4.13 5.20
CA GLU A 57 15.01 2.97 4.69
C GLU A 57 14.16 1.67 4.62
N ASP A 58 13.07 1.58 5.39
CA ASP A 58 12.17 0.43 5.43
C ASP A 58 10.72 0.92 5.48
N THR A 59 10.27 1.46 4.35
CA THR A 59 8.88 1.89 4.19
C THR A 59 8.06 0.80 3.52
N ARG A 60 6.90 0.52 4.09
CA ARG A 60 5.84 -0.29 3.50
C ARG A 60 4.55 0.50 3.39
N LEU A 61 3.78 0.21 2.36
CA LEU A 61 2.41 0.66 2.24
C LEU A 61 1.47 -0.49 2.64
N ILE A 62 0.49 -0.18 3.49
CA ILE A 62 -0.62 -1.07 3.80
C ILE A 62 -1.84 -0.53 3.05
N VAL A 63 -2.44 -1.35 2.19
CA VAL A 63 -3.71 -1.04 1.53
C VAL A 63 -4.84 -1.66 2.35
N ILE A 64 -5.81 -0.83 2.67
CA ILE A 64 -6.92 -1.16 3.57
C ILE A 64 -8.22 -0.83 2.86
N ASP A 65 -9.14 -1.78 2.82
CA ASP A 65 -10.51 -1.49 2.40
C ASP A 65 -11.20 -0.69 3.51
N GLU A 66 -11.53 0.57 3.23
CA GLU A 66 -12.21 1.48 4.17
C GLU A 66 -13.62 1.01 4.51
N THR A 67 -14.30 0.34 3.58
CA THR A 67 -15.68 -0.11 3.73
C THR A 67 -15.77 -1.18 4.81
N HIS A 68 -14.83 -2.12 4.77
CA HIS A 68 -14.78 -3.25 5.70
C HIS A 68 -13.78 -3.05 6.85
N LYS A 69 -13.01 -1.95 6.82
CA LYS A 69 -11.90 -1.65 7.74
C LYS A 69 -10.93 -2.82 7.88
N ASN A 70 -10.66 -3.49 6.77
CA ASN A 70 -9.86 -4.71 6.74
C ASN A 70 -8.60 -4.47 5.88
N PRO A 71 -7.38 -4.65 6.42
CA PRO A 71 -6.18 -4.58 5.60
C PRO A 71 -6.19 -5.71 4.57
N THR A 72 -6.00 -5.35 3.30
CA THR A 72 -6.10 -6.29 2.18
C THR A 72 -4.73 -6.84 1.82
N PHE A 73 -3.76 -5.95 1.62
CA PHE A 73 -2.41 -6.33 1.18
C PHE A 73 -1.37 -5.27 1.54
N THR A 74 -0.10 -5.68 1.48
CA THR A 74 1.07 -4.82 1.66
C THR A 74 1.82 -4.64 0.36
N ILE A 75 2.50 -3.51 0.25
CA ILE A 75 3.46 -3.23 -0.81
C ILE A 75 4.76 -2.77 -0.18
N SER A 76 5.87 -3.35 -0.60
CA SER A 76 7.23 -2.96 -0.20
C SER A 76 8.19 -3.18 -1.36
N VAL A 77 9.41 -2.67 -1.25
CA VAL A 77 10.51 -3.02 -2.13
C VAL A 77 11.42 -3.97 -1.37
N ASP A 78 11.76 -5.10 -1.97
CA ASP A 78 12.67 -6.07 -1.35
C ASP A 78 14.15 -5.66 -1.50
N GLU A 79 15.04 -6.45 -0.90
CA GLU A 79 16.49 -6.22 -0.93
C GLU A 79 17.08 -6.32 -2.35
N GLU A 80 16.39 -6.97 -3.29
CA GLU A 80 16.78 -7.10 -4.70
C GLU A 80 16.23 -5.96 -5.57
N ASN A 81 15.58 -4.96 -4.96
CA ASN A 81 14.93 -3.84 -5.64
C ASN A 81 13.77 -4.27 -6.55
N HIS A 82 13.02 -5.27 -6.12
CA HIS A 82 11.75 -5.66 -6.74
C HIS A 82 10.56 -5.25 -5.87
N LEU A 83 9.46 -4.92 -6.52
CA LEU A 83 8.21 -4.61 -5.82
C LEU A 83 7.57 -5.91 -5.34
N ASP A 84 7.45 -6.06 -4.01
CA ASP A 84 6.68 -7.14 -3.40
C ASP A 84 5.24 -6.67 -3.13
N ILE A 85 4.27 -7.50 -3.52
CA ILE A 85 2.84 -7.30 -3.22
C ILE A 85 2.31 -8.58 -2.60
N SER A 86 2.14 -8.53 -1.28
CA SER A 86 1.84 -9.70 -0.46
C SER A 86 0.53 -9.52 0.30
N ALA A 87 -0.16 -10.63 0.58
CA ALA A 87 -1.34 -10.60 1.44
C ALA A 87 -0.97 -10.04 2.82
N TYR A 88 -1.86 -9.24 3.40
CA TYR A 88 -1.61 -8.67 4.73
C TYR A 88 -1.55 -9.75 5.82
N ALA A 89 -2.47 -10.71 5.76
CA ALA A 89 -2.48 -11.87 6.63
C ALA A 89 -1.88 -13.08 5.92
N SER A 90 -1.05 -13.85 6.63
CA SER A 90 -0.47 -15.09 6.10
C SER A 90 -1.57 -16.08 5.73
N ARG A 91 -1.74 -16.31 4.42
CA ARG A 91 -2.67 -17.27 3.83
C ARG A 91 -2.05 -17.86 2.57
N ILE A 92 -2.54 -19.02 2.16
CA ILE A 92 -2.21 -19.57 0.83
C ILE A 92 -2.95 -18.71 -0.19
N ASP A 93 -2.21 -17.98 -1.01
CA ASP A 93 -2.79 -17.17 -2.07
C ASP A 93 -2.98 -17.99 -3.35
N SER A 94 -4.14 -17.80 -3.98
CA SER A 94 -4.37 -18.26 -5.34
C SER A 94 -3.77 -17.31 -6.38
N GLU A 95 -3.60 -17.77 -7.62
CA GLU A 95 -3.20 -16.89 -8.73
C GLU A 95 -4.19 -15.73 -8.95
N GLU A 96 -5.50 -16.00 -8.76
CA GLU A 96 -6.56 -14.99 -8.85
C GLU A 96 -6.40 -13.90 -7.78
N ASP A 97 -6.09 -14.29 -6.53
CA ASP A 97 -5.84 -13.33 -5.44
C ASP A 97 -4.64 -12.41 -5.75
N ILE A 98 -3.55 -13.00 -6.26
CA ILE A 98 -2.35 -12.25 -6.64
C ILE A 98 -2.68 -11.25 -7.75
N GLN A 99 -3.39 -11.70 -8.78
CA GLN A 99 -3.77 -10.88 -9.91
C GLN A 99 -4.69 -9.72 -9.50
N GLN A 100 -5.69 -9.99 -8.66
CA GLN A 100 -6.61 -8.96 -8.15
C GLN A 100 -5.87 -7.86 -7.36
N ARG A 101 -4.89 -8.23 -6.54
CA ARG A 101 -4.06 -7.25 -5.80
C ARG A 101 -3.23 -6.39 -6.75
N LYS A 102 -2.61 -7.01 -7.76
CA LYS A 102 -1.85 -6.30 -8.79
C LYS A 102 -2.71 -5.28 -9.54
N GLU A 103 -3.92 -5.66 -9.92
CA GLU A 103 -4.88 -4.77 -10.59
C GLU A 103 -5.37 -3.63 -9.68
N THR A 104 -5.65 -3.96 -8.41
CA THR A 104 -6.05 -2.97 -7.41
C THR A 104 -4.93 -1.96 -7.19
N TRP A 105 -3.69 -2.42 -7.04
CA TRP A 105 -2.51 -1.56 -6.92
C TRP A 105 -2.34 -0.65 -8.14
N CYS A 106 -2.38 -1.18 -9.37
CA CYS A 106 -2.30 -0.37 -10.58
C CYS A 106 -3.36 0.73 -10.64
N THR A 107 -4.58 0.40 -10.22
CA THR A 107 -5.69 1.35 -10.18
C THR A 107 -5.43 2.47 -9.19
N LEU A 108 -4.94 2.13 -7.98
CA LEU A 108 -4.60 3.11 -6.95
C LEU A 108 -3.44 4.02 -7.40
N VAL A 109 -2.36 3.44 -7.93
CA VAL A 109 -1.22 4.19 -8.48
C VAL A 109 -1.69 5.21 -9.52
N THR A 110 -2.53 4.76 -10.46
CA THR A 110 -3.04 5.61 -11.53
C THR A 110 -3.83 6.80 -10.97
N LYS A 111 -4.63 6.59 -9.92
CA LYS A 111 -5.42 7.66 -9.29
C LYS A 111 -4.62 8.60 -8.40
N ILE A 112 -3.50 8.14 -7.87
CA ILE A 112 -2.63 8.93 -6.98
C ILE A 112 -1.69 9.82 -7.80
N LEU A 113 -1.15 9.29 -8.90
CA LEU A 113 -0.10 9.96 -9.68
C LEU A 113 -0.58 10.64 -10.96
N LYS A 114 -1.85 10.53 -11.33
CA LYS A 114 -2.46 11.28 -12.46
C LYS A 114 -3.62 12.14 -11.99
#